data_AF-A0A3L7W0C4-F1
#
_entry.id   AF-A0A3L7W0C4-F1
#
_cell.length_a   1.000
_cell.length_b   1.000
_cell.length_c   1.000
_cell.angle_alpha   90.00
_cell.angle_beta   90.00
_cell.angle_gamma   90.00
#
_symmetry.space_group_name_H-M   'P 1'
#
loop_
_entity.id
_entity.type
_entity.pdbx_description
1 polymer ?
#
loop_
_entity_poly.entity_id
_entity_poly.type
_entity_poly.pdbx_seq_one_letter_code
_entity_poly.pdbx_strand_id
1 'polypeptide(L)'
;MATKPTRPMESTVTRTFRAAVKIGEDYVTIEESIALPLDASDADIANAVALGWRIYAQQRDAGEAQILEARESYGADRERGALPSQLQRIDDLQKILGWDATQLSTYLQERRLDVRQLTRRQASHLIDQLRRLLDEQQRDDGPITKGQHETLQRMATTYGLELDAAVSQYLGLDVPAEQLTFGEASKLTALLQPKRRRT
;
A
#
# COMPACT_ATOMS: atom_id res chain seq x y z
N MET A 1 -63.50 -22.45 -7.35
CA MET A 1 -62.24 -23.05 -6.86
C MET A 1 -61.45 -23.49 -8.08
N ALA A 2 -60.37 -22.79 -8.44
CA ALA A 2 -59.54 -23.12 -9.60
C ALA A 2 -58.29 -23.87 -9.11
N THR A 3 -58.14 -25.11 -9.56
CA THR A 3 -56.94 -25.94 -9.34
C THR A 3 -55.77 -25.38 -10.14
N LYS A 4 -54.70 -24.99 -9.44
CA LYS A 4 -53.42 -24.58 -10.04
C LYS A 4 -52.80 -25.80 -10.75
N PRO A 5 -52.35 -25.69 -12.01
CA PRO A 5 -51.71 -26.82 -12.68
C PRO A 5 -50.33 -27.07 -12.03
N THR A 6 -50.18 -28.23 -11.40
CA THR A 6 -48.88 -28.73 -10.95
C THR A 6 -48.06 -29.06 -12.19
N ARG A 7 -47.04 -28.24 -12.49
CA ARG A 7 -46.06 -28.56 -13.54
C ARG A 7 -45.41 -29.90 -13.13
N PRO A 8 -45.39 -30.94 -13.97
CA PRO A 8 -44.63 -32.14 -13.65
C PRO A 8 -43.18 -31.70 -13.45
N MET A 9 -42.63 -31.94 -12.26
CA MET A 9 -41.19 -31.83 -12.04
C MET A 9 -40.58 -33.01 -12.78
N GLU A 10 -40.18 -32.79 -14.03
CA GLU A 10 -39.31 -33.71 -14.73
C GLU A 10 -38.10 -33.96 -13.84
N SER A 11 -37.90 -35.22 -13.46
CA SER A 11 -36.79 -35.60 -12.60
C SER A 11 -35.51 -35.43 -13.40
N THR A 12 -34.65 -34.52 -12.95
CA THR A 12 -33.37 -34.22 -13.59
C THR A 12 -32.21 -34.78 -12.77
N VAL A 13 -31.14 -35.17 -13.46
CA VAL A 13 -29.84 -35.46 -12.88
C VAL A 13 -28.94 -34.28 -13.13
N THR A 14 -28.35 -33.77 -12.06
CA THR A 14 -27.34 -32.71 -12.13
C THR A 14 -25.96 -33.30 -11.89
N ARG A 15 -25.04 -33.12 -12.84
CA ARG A 15 -23.63 -33.40 -12.63
C ARG A 15 -22.86 -32.10 -12.53
N THR A 16 -22.11 -31.96 -11.45
CA THR A 16 -21.21 -30.83 -11.23
C THR A 16 -19.77 -31.26 -11.48
N PHE A 17 -19.08 -30.57 -12.37
CA PHE A 17 -17.65 -30.68 -12.57
C PHE A 17 -16.96 -29.52 -11.85
N ARG A 18 -15.98 -29.83 -10.98
CA ARG A 18 -15.13 -28.84 -10.33
C ARG A 18 -13.68 -29.07 -10.68
N ALA A 19 -12.99 -28.00 -11.06
CA ALA A 19 -11.56 -28.00 -11.27
C ALA A 19 -10.91 -26.83 -10.52
N ALA A 20 -9.84 -27.10 -9.78
CA ALA A 20 -8.98 -26.07 -9.22
C ALA A 20 -7.79 -25.85 -10.17
N VAL A 21 -7.63 -24.62 -10.65
CA VAL A 21 -6.58 -24.22 -11.58
C VAL A 21 -5.66 -23.24 -10.88
N LYS A 22 -4.35 -23.53 -10.88
CA LYS A 22 -3.33 -22.61 -10.36
C LYS A 22 -2.98 -21.57 -11.42
N ILE A 23 -3.06 -20.29 -11.08
CA ILE A 23 -2.71 -19.18 -11.95
C ILE A 23 -1.75 -18.24 -11.20
N GLY A 24 -0.48 -18.23 -11.61
CA GLY A 24 0.55 -17.50 -10.87
C GLY A 24 0.73 -18.06 -9.45
N GLU A 25 0.49 -17.22 -8.45
CA GLU A 25 0.50 -17.61 -7.03
C GLU A 25 -0.90 -17.95 -6.47
N ASP A 26 -1.97 -17.69 -7.23
CA ASP A 26 -3.37 -17.90 -6.80
C ASP A 26 -3.97 -19.22 -7.33
N TYR A 27 -5.07 -19.65 -6.72
CA TYR A 27 -5.90 -20.76 -7.19
C TYR A 27 -7.30 -20.27 -7.53
N VAL A 28 -7.80 -20.63 -8.72
CA VAL A 28 -9.16 -20.36 -9.17
C VAL A 28 -9.92 -21.68 -9.25
N THR A 29 -11.11 -21.74 -8.66
CA THR A 29 -11.99 -22.91 -8.78
C THR A 29 -13.06 -22.65 -9.82
N ILE A 30 -13.16 -23.52 -10.81
CA ILE A 30 -14.21 -23.51 -11.83
C ILE A 30 -15.24 -24.56 -11.44
N GLU A 31 -16.50 -24.17 -11.39
CA GLU A 31 -17.64 -25.06 -11.16
C GLU A 31 -18.61 -24.95 -12.33
N GLU A 32 -18.87 -26.08 -12.99
CA GLU A 32 -19.87 -26.21 -14.04
C GLU A 32 -20.91 -27.24 -13.62
N SER A 33 -22.19 -26.92 -13.79
CA SER A 33 -23.28 -27.84 -13.49
C SER A 33 -24.16 -28.05 -14.72
N ILE A 34 -24.31 -29.30 -15.14
CA ILE A 34 -25.19 -29.71 -16.23
C ILE A 34 -26.37 -30.46 -15.61
N ALA A 35 -27.58 -29.99 -15.86
CA ALA A 35 -28.83 -30.64 -15.46
C ALA A 35 -29.54 -31.19 -16.70
N LEU A 36 -29.80 -32.50 -16.73
CA LEU A 36 -30.47 -33.18 -17.83
C LEU A 36 -31.61 -34.06 -17.29
N PRO A 37 -32.68 -34.30 -18.06
CA PRO A 37 -33.72 -35.24 -17.67
C PRO A 37 -33.16 -36.67 -17.60
N LEU A 38 -33.79 -37.53 -16.79
CA LEU A 38 -33.33 -38.91 -16.56
C LEU A 38 -33.31 -39.79 -17.81
N ASP A 39 -34.12 -39.45 -18.82
CA ASP A 39 -34.24 -40.13 -20.11
C ASP A 39 -33.43 -39.46 -21.23
N ALA A 40 -32.56 -38.50 -20.90
CA ALA A 40 -31.68 -37.85 -21.86
C ALA A 40 -30.86 -38.89 -22.64
N SER A 41 -30.84 -38.75 -23.97
CA SER A 41 -30.05 -39.63 -24.83
C SER A 41 -28.56 -39.29 -24.76
N ASP A 42 -27.70 -40.22 -25.20
CA ASP A 42 -26.26 -39.96 -25.32
C ASP A 42 -25.95 -38.75 -26.20
N ALA A 43 -26.78 -38.49 -27.21
CA ALA A 43 -26.65 -37.31 -28.07
C ALA A 43 -26.97 -36.02 -27.32
N ASP A 44 -27.98 -36.01 -26.46
CA ASP A 44 -28.34 -34.84 -25.63
C ASP A 44 -27.26 -34.56 -24.59
N ILE A 45 -26.69 -35.60 -24.01
CA ILE A 45 -25.54 -35.49 -23.09
C ILE A 45 -24.34 -34.87 -23.81
N ALA A 46 -23.99 -35.37 -25.00
CA ALA A 46 -22.87 -34.85 -25.78
C ALA A 46 -23.08 -33.38 -26.18
N ASN A 47 -24.30 -33.00 -26.57
CA ASN A 47 -24.65 -31.62 -26.92
C ASN A 47 -24.55 -30.67 -25.74
N ALA A 48 -25.04 -31.08 -24.56
CA ALA A 48 -24.99 -30.27 -23.35
C ALA A 48 -23.54 -30.01 -22.90
N VAL A 49 -22.70 -31.04 -22.93
CA VAL A 49 -21.26 -30.91 -22.62
C VAL A 49 -20.56 -30.03 -23.65
N ALA A 50 -20.82 -30.21 -24.95
CA ALA A 50 -20.23 -29.40 -26.00
C ALA A 50 -20.64 -27.92 -25.89
N LEU A 51 -21.88 -27.64 -25.52
CA LEU A 51 -22.36 -26.28 -25.27
C LEU A 51 -21.63 -25.64 -24.08
N GLY A 52 -21.50 -26.37 -22.98
CA GLY A 52 -20.76 -25.95 -21.79
C GLY A 52 -19.32 -25.53 -22.11
N TRP A 53 -18.59 -26.39 -22.84
CA TRP A 53 -17.23 -26.10 -23.30
C TRP A 53 -17.14 -24.87 -24.20
N ARG A 54 -18.12 -24.65 -25.08
CA ARG A 54 -18.15 -23.45 -25.94
C ARG A 54 -18.37 -22.18 -25.14
N ILE A 55 -19.27 -22.20 -24.15
CA ILE A 55 -19.52 -21.06 -23.26
C ILE A 55 -18.24 -20.75 -22.47
N TYR A 56 -17.59 -21.78 -21.91
CA TYR A 56 -16.33 -21.61 -21.19
C TYR A 56 -15.24 -20.98 -22.06
N ALA A 57 -15.03 -21.49 -23.27
CA ALA A 57 -14.02 -20.95 -24.19
C ALA A 57 -14.28 -19.47 -24.50
N GLN A 58 -15.52 -19.09 -24.81
CA GLN A 58 -15.89 -17.70 -25.06
C GLN A 58 -15.70 -16.80 -23.84
N GLN A 59 -16.03 -17.27 -22.64
CA GLN A 59 -15.82 -16.53 -21.40
C GLN A 59 -14.34 -16.32 -21.11
N ARG A 60 -13.51 -17.35 -21.33
CA ARG A 60 -12.06 -17.25 -21.18
C ARG A 60 -11.47 -16.24 -22.15
N ASP A 61 -11.82 -16.33 -23.43
CA ASP A 61 -11.29 -15.45 -24.47
C ASP A 61 -11.75 -13.99 -24.23
N ALA A 62 -13.00 -13.77 -23.79
CA ALA A 62 -13.48 -12.45 -23.38
C ALA A 62 -12.74 -11.91 -22.14
N GLY A 63 -12.46 -12.77 -21.16
CA GLY A 63 -11.66 -12.42 -19.98
C GLY A 63 -10.22 -12.04 -20.34
N GLU A 64 -9.58 -12.78 -21.24
CA GLU A 64 -8.24 -12.45 -21.74
C GLU A 64 -8.20 -11.11 -22.47
N ALA A 65 -9.19 -10.82 -23.32
CA ALA A 65 -9.32 -9.54 -24.00
C ALA A 65 -9.47 -8.36 -23.01
N GLN A 66 -10.31 -8.52 -21.98
CA GLN A 66 -10.47 -7.52 -20.92
C GLN A 66 -9.19 -7.30 -20.11
N ILE A 67 -8.43 -8.37 -19.82
CA ILE A 67 -7.14 -8.26 -19.14
C ILE A 67 -6.12 -7.50 -20.00
N LEU A 68 -6.10 -7.76 -21.31
CA LEU A 68 -5.22 -7.06 -22.24
C LEU A 68 -5.55 -5.57 -22.32
N GLU A 69 -6.83 -5.23 -22.51
CA GLU A 69 -7.32 -3.85 -22.54
C GLU A 69 -7.02 -3.10 -21.22
N ALA A 70 -7.22 -3.76 -20.08
CA ALA A 70 -6.90 -3.21 -18.78
C ALA A 70 -5.38 -2.97 -18.63
N ARG A 71 -4.54 -3.89 -19.13
CA ARG A 71 -3.07 -3.74 -19.14
C ARG A 71 -2.62 -2.58 -20.03
N GLU A 72 -3.20 -2.43 -21.21
CA GLU A 72 -2.92 -1.32 -22.13
C GLU A 72 -3.36 0.02 -21.52
N SER A 73 -4.55 0.06 -20.93
CA SER A 73 -5.07 1.25 -20.24
C SER A 73 -4.21 1.63 -19.04
N TYR A 74 -3.79 0.66 -18.22
CA TYR A 74 -2.88 0.89 -17.09
C TYR A 74 -1.47 1.29 -17.55
N GLY A 75 -0.98 0.73 -18.65
CA GLY A 75 0.31 1.08 -19.25
C GLY A 75 0.33 2.52 -19.76
N ALA A 76 -0.71 2.93 -20.50
CA ALA A 76 -0.87 4.30 -20.97
C ALA A 76 -0.98 5.31 -19.82
N ASP A 77 -1.60 4.92 -18.70
CA ASP A 77 -1.68 5.80 -17.51
C ASP A 77 -0.35 5.96 -16.77
N ARG A 78 0.57 4.99 -16.89
CA ARG A 78 1.94 5.08 -16.33
C ARG A 78 2.82 6.08 -17.07
N GLU A 79 2.58 6.32 -18.35
CA GLU A 79 3.36 7.26 -19.17
C GLU A 79 2.77 8.68 -19.18
N ARG A 80 1.55 8.84 -18.65
CA ARG A 80 0.96 10.18 -18.50
C ARG A 80 1.68 10.98 -17.41
N GLY A 81 2.01 12.22 -17.76
CA GLY A 81 2.56 13.20 -16.83
C GLY A 81 1.66 13.43 -15.62
N ALA A 82 2.26 13.90 -14.54
CA ALA A 82 1.59 14.24 -13.29
C ALA A 82 0.41 15.19 -13.54
N LEU A 83 -0.66 15.00 -12.77
CA LEU A 83 -1.81 15.87 -12.82
C LEU A 83 -1.47 17.25 -12.20
N PRO A 84 -2.08 18.35 -12.69
CA PRO A 84 -1.90 19.67 -12.09
C PRO A 84 -2.17 19.70 -10.58
N SER A 85 -3.18 18.96 -10.11
CA SER A 85 -3.50 18.82 -8.69
C SER A 85 -2.40 18.12 -7.88
N GLN A 86 -1.69 17.16 -8.47
CA GLN A 86 -0.56 16.50 -7.82
C GLN A 86 0.63 17.47 -7.71
N LEU A 87 0.92 18.23 -8.77
CA LEU A 87 1.98 19.24 -8.75
C LEU A 87 1.70 20.34 -7.72
N GLN A 88 0.45 20.82 -7.65
CA GLN A 88 0.05 21.78 -6.62
C GLN A 88 0.22 21.20 -5.21
N ARG A 89 -0.14 19.93 -5.01
CA ARG A 89 0.01 19.29 -3.71
C ARG A 89 1.48 19.13 -3.30
N ILE A 90 2.38 18.86 -4.25
CA ILE A 90 3.82 18.82 -4.03
C ILE A 90 4.33 20.19 -3.60
N ASP A 91 3.91 21.26 -4.28
CA ASP A 91 4.25 22.66 -3.93
C ASP A 91 3.76 23.04 -2.52
N ASP A 92 2.52 22.69 -2.17
CA ASP A 92 1.98 22.92 -0.83
C ASP A 92 2.80 22.19 0.24
N LEU A 93 3.13 20.92 0.01
CA LEU A 93 3.93 20.12 0.94
C LEU A 93 5.35 20.65 1.08
N GLN A 94 5.96 21.08 -0.03
CA GLN A 94 7.26 21.74 -0.03
C GLN A 94 7.25 22.98 0.87
N LYS A 95 6.23 23.83 0.74
CA LYS A 95 6.08 25.04 1.56
C LYS A 95 5.89 24.71 3.04
N ILE A 96 5.06 23.72 3.36
CA ILE A 96 4.80 23.32 4.76
C ILE A 96 6.07 22.73 5.40
N LEU A 97 6.85 21.95 4.66
CA LEU A 97 8.14 21.44 5.11
C LEU A 97 9.22 22.54 5.25
N GLY A 98 8.94 23.77 4.80
CA GLY A 98 9.92 24.85 4.75
C GLY A 98 11.04 24.58 3.74
N TRP A 99 10.82 23.70 2.76
CA TRP A 99 11.82 23.33 1.77
C TRP A 99 11.92 24.38 0.67
N ASP A 100 13.15 24.77 0.31
CA ASP A 100 13.38 25.54 -0.91
C ASP A 100 13.36 24.64 -2.16
N ALA A 101 13.38 25.26 -3.34
CA ALA A 101 13.36 24.53 -4.61
C ALA A 101 14.62 23.66 -4.81
N THR A 102 15.74 24.04 -4.20
CA THR A 102 17.01 23.30 -4.28
C THR A 102 16.95 22.03 -3.46
N GLN A 103 16.37 22.07 -2.26
CA GLN A 103 16.18 20.92 -1.37
C GLN A 103 15.24 19.90 -2.02
N LEU A 104 14.10 20.33 -2.56
CA LEU A 104 13.20 19.45 -3.29
C LEU A 104 13.89 18.84 -4.53
N SER A 105 14.62 19.65 -5.30
CA SER A 105 15.38 19.18 -6.47
C SER A 105 16.43 18.14 -6.08
N THR A 106 17.20 18.38 -5.01
CA THR A 106 18.21 17.46 -4.48
C THR A 106 17.57 16.15 -4.04
N TYR A 107 16.47 16.22 -3.29
CA TYR A 107 15.71 15.07 -2.84
C TYR A 107 15.24 14.18 -4.00
N LEU A 108 14.84 14.81 -5.11
CA LEU A 108 14.42 14.12 -6.32
C LEU A 108 15.58 13.58 -7.15
N GLN A 109 16.67 14.32 -7.26
CA GLN A 109 17.89 13.90 -7.97
C GLN A 109 18.49 12.63 -7.35
N GLU A 110 18.54 12.53 -6.02
CA GLU A 110 18.95 11.31 -5.31
C GLU A 110 18.12 10.08 -5.72
N ARG A 111 16.86 10.30 -6.11
CA ARG A 111 15.91 9.28 -6.54
C ARG A 111 15.79 9.18 -8.06
N ARG A 112 16.62 9.92 -8.81
CA ARG A 112 16.61 10.03 -10.27
C ARG A 112 15.23 10.45 -10.82
N LEU A 113 14.57 11.36 -10.12
CA LEU A 113 13.30 11.96 -10.52
C LEU A 113 13.52 13.43 -10.91
N ASP A 114 12.70 13.93 -11.84
CA ASP A 114 12.60 15.35 -12.19
C ASP A 114 11.15 15.79 -12.02
N VAL A 115 10.91 16.85 -11.24
CA VAL A 115 9.58 17.44 -10.99
C VAL A 115 8.82 17.67 -12.29
N ARG A 116 9.52 18.12 -13.34
CA ARG A 116 8.90 18.50 -14.62
C ARG A 116 8.51 17.30 -15.47
N GLN A 117 9.03 16.12 -15.16
CA GLN A 117 8.81 14.87 -15.90
C GLN A 117 8.21 13.76 -15.02
N LEU A 118 7.62 14.13 -13.87
CA LEU A 118 6.96 13.15 -13.03
C LEU A 118 5.79 12.51 -13.78
N THR A 119 5.74 11.18 -13.78
CA THR A 119 4.52 10.45 -14.12
C THR A 119 3.52 10.56 -12.98
N ARG A 120 2.23 10.29 -13.24
CA ARG A 120 1.20 10.29 -12.18
C ARG A 120 1.57 9.43 -10.98
N ARG A 121 2.14 8.24 -11.22
CA ARG A 121 2.57 7.33 -10.15
C ARG A 121 3.72 7.90 -9.35
N GLN A 122 4.72 8.48 -10.03
CA GLN A 122 5.87 9.09 -9.36
C GLN A 122 5.42 10.30 -8.52
N ALA A 123 4.48 11.11 -9.02
CA ALA A 123 3.93 12.23 -8.29
C ALA A 123 3.14 11.78 -7.04
N SER A 124 2.27 10.78 -7.15
CA SER A 124 1.57 10.22 -5.97
C SER A 124 2.55 9.68 -4.94
N HIS A 125 3.54 8.90 -5.38
CA HIS A 125 4.55 8.35 -4.49
C HIS A 125 5.36 9.44 -3.80
N LEU A 126 5.74 10.50 -4.52
CA LEU A 126 6.42 11.66 -3.96
C LEU A 126 5.57 12.37 -2.91
N ILE A 127 4.27 12.58 -3.18
CA ILE A 127 3.34 13.18 -2.22
C ILE A 127 3.30 12.37 -0.92
N ASP A 128 3.21 11.04 -1.03
CA ASP A 128 3.20 10.17 0.15
C ASP A 128 4.52 10.23 0.93
N GLN A 129 5.65 10.34 0.23
CA GLN A 129 6.97 10.51 0.87
C GLN A 129 7.09 11.86 1.58
N LEU A 130 6.70 12.96 0.94
CA LEU A 130 6.72 14.29 1.55
C LEU A 130 5.78 14.38 2.76
N ARG A 131 4.62 13.71 2.70
CA ARG A 131 3.72 13.60 3.86
C ARG A 131 4.37 12.87 5.02
N ARG A 132 5.03 11.73 4.78
CA ARG A 132 5.75 11.00 5.84
C ARG A 132 6.84 11.85 6.48
N LEU A 133 7.60 12.59 5.67
CA LEU A 133 8.63 13.50 6.20
C LEU A 133 8.00 14.61 7.05
N LEU A 134 6.85 15.13 6.63
CA LEU A 134 6.12 16.13 7.41
C LEU A 134 5.64 15.55 8.75
N ASP A 135 5.08 14.35 8.74
CA ASP A 135 4.63 13.66 9.95
C ASP A 135 5.80 13.37 10.90
N GLU A 136 6.96 12.98 10.35
CA GLU A 136 8.20 12.78 11.10
C GLU A 136 8.70 14.10 11.71
N GLN A 137 8.72 15.19 10.94
CA GLN A 137 9.13 16.51 11.44
C GLN A 137 8.18 17.00 12.55
N GLN A 138 6.87 16.89 12.36
CA GLN A 138 5.88 17.26 13.37
C GLN A 138 6.01 16.43 14.65
N ARG A 139 6.37 15.15 14.50
CA ARG A 139 6.65 14.29 15.65
C ARG A 139 7.92 14.74 16.38
N ASP A 140 8.98 15.02 15.64
CA ASP A 140 10.27 15.45 16.20
C ASP A 140 10.17 16.81 16.90
N ASP A 141 9.38 17.74 16.37
CA ASP A 141 9.07 19.04 16.97
C ASP A 141 8.08 18.95 18.15
N GLY A 142 7.44 17.78 18.34
CA GLY A 142 6.53 17.52 19.45
C GLY A 142 7.25 17.46 20.81
N PRO A 143 6.52 17.56 21.93
CA PRO A 143 7.13 17.49 23.26
C PRO A 143 7.75 16.11 23.52
N ILE A 144 8.83 16.10 24.32
CA ILE A 144 9.42 14.86 24.82
C ILE A 144 8.37 13.97 25.50
N THR A 145 8.41 12.66 25.22
CA THR A 145 7.53 11.72 25.90
C THR A 145 8.05 11.40 27.31
N LYS A 146 7.14 11.09 28.24
CA LYS A 146 7.51 10.66 29.60
C LYS A 146 8.55 9.52 29.61
N GLY A 147 8.39 8.54 28.71
CA GLY A 147 9.33 7.42 28.60
C GLY A 147 10.73 7.80 28.09
N GLN A 148 10.84 8.79 27.19
CA GLN A 148 12.14 9.34 26.79
C GLN A 148 12.80 10.09 27.94
N HIS A 149 12.03 10.92 28.66
CA HIS A 149 12.54 11.64 29.82
C HIS A 149 13.06 10.69 30.91
N GLU A 150 12.27 9.67 31.28
CA GLU A 150 12.67 8.64 32.24
C GLU A 150 13.92 7.84 31.77
N THR A 151 14.07 7.63 30.47
CA THR A 151 15.24 6.94 29.90
C THR A 151 16.49 7.82 29.98
N LEU A 152 16.38 9.09 29.60
CA LEU A 152 17.45 10.07 29.71
C LEU A 152 17.88 10.25 31.18
N GLN A 153 16.93 10.34 32.11
CA GLN A 153 17.22 10.43 33.54
C GLN A 153 18.03 9.22 34.03
N ARG A 154 17.62 8.00 33.67
CA ARG A 154 18.36 6.78 34.02
C ARG A 154 19.76 6.77 33.43
N MET A 155 19.92 7.19 32.17
CA MET A 155 21.23 7.27 31.52
C MET A 155 22.14 8.30 32.21
N ALA A 156 21.62 9.49 32.51
CA ALA A 156 22.35 10.53 33.22
C ALA A 156 22.84 10.04 34.58
N THR A 157 21.96 9.44 35.40
CA THR A 157 22.34 8.83 36.68
C THR A 157 23.37 7.72 36.52
N THR A 158 23.24 6.87 35.50
CA THR A 158 24.20 5.77 35.23
C THR A 158 25.60 6.29 34.94
N TYR A 159 25.71 7.45 34.27
CA TYR A 159 26.99 8.07 33.93
C TYR A 159 27.44 9.14 34.93
N GLY A 160 26.71 9.35 36.03
CA GLY A 160 27.02 10.37 37.02
C GLY A 160 26.92 11.81 36.49
N LEU A 161 26.02 12.04 35.53
CA LEU A 161 25.77 13.34 34.92
C LEU A 161 24.46 13.94 35.46
N GLU A 162 24.43 15.27 35.59
CA GLU A 162 23.17 16.02 35.74
C GLU A 162 22.51 16.16 34.38
N LEU A 163 21.22 15.79 34.27
CA LEU A 163 20.53 15.70 32.98
C LEU A 163 20.42 17.07 32.30
N ASP A 164 20.06 18.12 33.03
CA ASP A 164 19.98 19.48 32.48
C ASP A 164 21.37 20.00 32.05
N ALA A 165 22.41 19.70 32.81
CA ALA A 165 23.78 20.03 32.42
C ALA A 165 24.20 19.29 31.13
N ALA A 166 23.74 18.04 30.95
CA ALA A 166 23.98 17.28 29.74
C ALA A 166 23.24 17.87 28.52
N VAL A 167 22.02 18.40 28.71
CA VAL A 167 21.30 19.14 27.65
C VAL A 167 22.13 20.33 27.17
N SER A 168 22.60 21.17 28.08
CA SER A 168 23.42 22.33 27.73
C SER A 168 24.77 21.93 27.13
N GLN A 169 25.41 20.89 27.66
CA GLN A 169 26.71 20.44 27.17
C GLN A 169 26.66 19.80 25.78
N TYR A 170 25.68 18.94 25.52
CA TYR A 170 25.64 18.12 24.30
C TYR A 170 24.75 18.71 23.20
N LEU A 171 23.68 19.40 23.56
CA LEU A 171 22.77 20.03 22.59
C LEU A 171 23.00 21.53 22.47
N GLY A 172 23.71 22.17 23.41
CA GLY A 172 23.92 23.62 23.41
C GLY A 172 22.65 24.41 23.75
N LEU A 173 21.68 23.78 24.39
CA LEU A 173 20.39 24.38 24.74
C LEU A 173 20.37 24.78 26.22
N ASP A 174 19.83 25.96 26.50
CA ASP A 174 19.61 26.47 27.86
C ASP A 174 18.13 26.31 28.25
N VAL A 175 17.66 25.06 28.22
CA VAL A 175 16.31 24.66 28.60
C VAL A 175 16.37 23.41 29.48
N PRO A 176 15.45 23.24 30.45
CA PRO A 176 15.40 22.02 31.24
C PRO A 176 15.02 20.82 30.37
N ALA A 177 15.48 19.63 30.76
CA ALA A 177 15.28 18.39 30.01
C ALA A 177 13.80 18.02 29.80
N GLU A 178 12.92 18.48 30.68
CA GLU A 178 11.46 18.32 30.57
C GLU A 178 10.85 19.11 29.42
N GLN A 179 11.54 20.15 28.92
CA GLN A 179 11.09 21.02 27.84
C GLN A 179 11.69 20.64 26.48
N LEU A 180 12.49 19.57 26.41
CA LEU A 180 13.02 19.09 25.14
C LEU A 180 11.89 18.67 24.20
N THR A 181 12.15 18.80 22.91
CA THR A 181 11.34 18.13 21.89
C THR A 181 11.67 16.64 21.81
N PHE A 182 10.78 15.86 21.20
CA PHE A 182 10.97 14.44 20.94
C PHE A 182 12.27 14.19 20.14
N GLY A 183 12.55 15.04 19.16
CA GLY A 183 13.75 14.99 18.34
C GLY A 183 15.01 15.31 19.14
N GLU A 184 14.99 16.35 19.96
CA GLU A 184 16.11 16.72 20.85
C GLU A 184 16.42 15.63 21.88
N ALA A 185 15.38 15.05 22.51
CA ALA A 185 15.52 13.94 23.43
C ALA A 185 16.13 12.70 22.77
N SER A 186 15.72 12.40 21.53
CA SER A 186 16.27 11.29 20.74
C SER A 186 17.74 11.53 20.37
N LYS A 187 18.11 12.77 20.00
CA LYS A 187 19.51 13.16 19.74
C LYS A 187 20.36 13.03 21.00
N LEU A 188 19.90 13.54 22.14
CA LEU A 188 20.62 13.42 23.40
C LEU A 188 20.82 11.96 23.82
N THR A 189 19.78 11.13 23.63
CA THR A 189 19.87 9.69 23.88
C THR A 189 20.99 9.06 23.03
N ALA A 190 21.08 9.38 21.75
CA ALA A 190 22.11 8.87 20.86
C ALA A 190 23.53 9.35 21.25
N LEU A 191 23.66 10.58 21.73
CA LEU A 191 24.94 11.15 22.19
C LEU A 191 25.42 10.54 23.52
N LEU A 192 24.48 10.23 24.43
CA LEU A 192 24.77 9.59 25.72
C LEU A 192 24.98 8.07 25.60
N GLN A 193 24.61 7.45 24.48
CA GLN A 193 24.93 6.05 24.24
C GLN A 193 26.44 5.87 24.03
N PRO A 194 27.07 4.89 24.68
CA PRO A 194 28.48 4.61 24.46
C PRO A 194 28.64 4.16 23.01
N LYS A 195 29.51 4.84 22.24
CA LYS A 195 29.90 4.39 20.90
C LYS A 195 30.42 2.96 21.04
N ARG A 196 29.59 1.96 20.68
CA ARG A 196 30.04 0.59 20.48
C ARG A 196 31.16 0.65 19.45
N ARG A 197 32.41 0.56 19.90
CA ARG A 197 33.55 0.32 19.03
C ARG A 197 33.25 -0.99 18.30
N ARG A 198 32.89 -0.89 17.02
CA ARG A 198 32.94 -2.03 16.10
C ARG A 198 34.38 -2.52 16.14
N THR A 199 34.56 -3.70 16.71
CA THR A 199 35.78 -4.50 16.59
C THR A 199 35.65 -5.40 15.38
#